data_AF-D2VG24-F1
#
_entry.id   AF-D2VG24-F1
#
_cell.length_a   1.000
_cell.length_b   1.000
_cell.length_c   1.000
_cell.angle_alpha   90.00
_cell.angle_beta   90.00
_cell.angle_gamma   90.00
#
_symmetry.space_group_name_H-M   'P 1'
#
loop_
_entity.id
_entity.type
_entity.pdbx_description
1 polymer ?
#
loop_
_entity_poly.entity_id
_entity_poly.type
_entity_poly.pdbx_seq_one_letter_code
_entity_poly.pdbx_strand_id
1 'polypeptide(L)'
;MYGTGARTGHIASILKIDGVKYVVESTEEGVRRTPWPAWYTASQVDSTIIIARLAPEYRKLYNESAAVELFKTLEGNEYGFVNIAYAWIDTEEDNYPHPLSGDMIGATFVLFNNWYAGSAINLLFLKGMNQRLKHYYGINANCTEVMCVFDYLNKLNITINYALTLPEKDGWLYDGKPMMVCSVMYMNLLKAAGIFGNLTNQLESGEFTPKDIYQLGIWDLNWRPEKCNVNNDNLPYCQVAGPWYWKLDNFSTIKPYAKMNERCGAEPMDYVRHPEFC
;
A
#
# COMPACT_ATOMS: atom_id res chain seq x y z
N MET A 1 -11.60 2.06 -3.12
CA MET A 1 -10.57 2.55 -4.08
C MET A 1 -10.61 1.61 -5.27
N TYR A 2 -10.72 2.12 -6.52
CA TYR A 2 -10.96 1.26 -7.69
C TYR A 2 -9.82 0.25 -7.89
N GLY A 3 -8.58 0.69 -8.14
CA GLY A 3 -7.48 -0.22 -8.45
C GLY A 3 -7.21 -1.33 -7.42
N THR A 4 -7.50 -1.12 -6.13
CA THR A 4 -7.14 -2.08 -5.07
C THR A 4 -8.29 -2.97 -4.61
N GLY A 5 -9.51 -2.74 -5.09
CA GLY A 5 -10.71 -3.43 -4.59
C GLY A 5 -11.01 -3.23 -3.11
N ALA A 6 -10.30 -2.32 -2.45
CA ALA A 6 -10.39 -2.09 -1.03
C ALA A 6 -11.65 -1.27 -0.70
N ARG A 7 -12.39 -1.73 0.32
CA ARG A 7 -13.39 -0.89 1.02
C ARG A 7 -12.73 0.10 1.98
N THR A 8 -11.45 -0.06 2.29
CA THR A 8 -10.66 0.89 3.08
C THR A 8 -9.84 1.77 2.14
N GLY A 9 -9.86 3.08 2.37
CA GLY A 9 -9.09 4.04 1.58
C GLY A 9 -7.72 4.39 2.16
N HIS A 10 -7.51 4.09 3.45
CA HIS A 10 -6.32 4.52 4.19
C HIS A 10 -6.00 3.55 5.32
N ILE A 11 -4.73 3.49 5.71
CA ILE A 11 -4.25 2.73 6.86
C ILE A 11 -3.18 3.53 7.61
N ALA A 12 -3.21 3.47 8.93
CA ALA A 12 -2.30 4.20 9.80
C ALA A 12 -1.94 3.34 11.01
N SER A 13 -0.77 3.62 11.61
CA SER A 13 -0.32 2.92 12.83
C SER A 13 -0.50 3.81 14.05
N ILE A 14 -0.71 3.19 15.21
CA ILE A 14 -0.67 3.87 16.50
C ILE A 14 0.65 3.51 17.16
N LEU A 15 1.53 4.49 17.35
CA LEU A 15 2.83 4.31 18.00
C LEU A 15 2.92 5.15 19.27
N LYS A 16 3.61 4.62 20.29
CA LYS A 16 4.00 5.40 21.46
C LYS A 16 5.39 6.00 21.24
N ILE A 17 5.45 7.32 21.03
CA ILE A 17 6.69 8.07 20.84
C ILE A 17 6.88 8.97 22.05
N ASP A 18 8.02 8.81 22.75
CA ASP A 18 8.39 9.61 23.92
C ASP A 18 7.29 9.64 25.01
N GLY A 19 6.59 8.52 25.19
CA GLY A 19 5.52 8.38 26.18
C GLY A 19 4.11 8.72 25.68
N VAL A 20 3.98 9.36 24.52
CA VAL A 20 2.71 9.85 23.97
C VAL A 20 2.23 8.97 22.83
N LYS A 21 0.92 8.69 22.78
CA LYS A 21 0.30 7.92 21.68
C LYS A 21 0.00 8.82 20.50
N TYR A 22 0.59 8.50 19.36
CA TYR A 22 0.35 9.17 18.09
C TYR A 22 -0.27 8.21 17.09
N VAL A 23 -1.13 8.73 16.23
CA VAL A 23 -1.37 8.12 14.92
C VAL A 23 -0.25 8.59 14.01
N VAL A 24 0.46 7.64 13.40
CA VAL A 24 1.47 7.88 12.38
C VAL A 24 0.93 7.42 11.04
N GLU A 25 0.99 8.30 10.05
CA GLU A 25 0.37 8.09 8.75
C GLU A 25 1.17 8.76 7.65
N SER A 26 1.04 8.21 6.44
CA SER A 26 1.46 8.86 5.20
C SER A 26 0.20 9.31 4.47
N THR A 27 0.03 10.61 4.29
CA THR A 27 -1.12 11.23 3.61
C THR A 27 -0.62 12.16 2.50
N GLU A 28 -1.52 12.80 1.75
CA GLU A 28 -1.14 13.73 0.68
C GLU A 28 -0.25 14.88 1.17
N GLU A 29 -0.35 15.25 2.45
CA GLU A 29 0.49 16.24 3.11
C GLU A 29 1.84 15.69 3.62
N GLY A 30 2.14 14.42 3.34
CA GLY A 30 3.36 13.73 3.70
C GLY A 30 3.25 12.81 4.92
N VAL A 31 4.39 12.28 5.34
CA VAL A 31 4.50 11.40 6.51
C VAL A 31 4.49 12.25 7.78
N ARG A 32 3.49 12.03 8.64
CA ARG A 32 3.27 12.84 9.83
C ARG A 32 2.82 12.00 11.03
N ARG A 33 2.86 12.63 12.20
CA ARG A 33 2.23 12.12 13.42
C ARG A 33 1.24 13.11 14.00
N THR A 34 0.16 12.61 14.56
CA THR A 34 -0.86 13.41 15.24
C THR A 34 -1.23 12.75 16.55
N PRO A 35 -1.27 13.48 17.69
CA PRO A 35 -1.70 12.89 18.97
C PRO A 35 -3.06 12.21 18.83
N TRP A 36 -3.20 10.99 19.36
CA TRP A 36 -4.41 10.18 19.20
C TRP A 36 -5.73 10.94 19.44
N PRO A 37 -5.88 11.73 20.54
CA PRO A 37 -7.14 12.45 20.77
C PRO A 37 -7.47 13.48 19.68
N ALA A 38 -6.44 14.19 19.18
CA ALA A 38 -6.60 15.19 18.14
C ALA A 38 -6.93 14.55 16.79
N TRP A 39 -6.20 13.48 16.44
CA TRP A 39 -6.45 12.72 15.22
C TRP A 39 -7.87 12.13 15.22
N TYR A 40 -8.26 11.44 16.29
CA TYR A 40 -9.59 10.85 16.41
C TYR A 40 -10.71 11.90 16.29
N THR A 41 -10.54 13.06 16.94
CA THR A 41 -11.54 14.13 16.89
C THR A 41 -11.72 14.70 15.49
N ALA A 42 -10.62 14.88 14.74
CA ALA A 42 -10.66 15.37 13.37
C ALA A 42 -11.21 14.31 12.39
N SER A 43 -10.71 13.07 12.48
CA SER A 43 -11.02 12.02 11.50
C SER A 43 -12.41 11.42 11.65
N GLN A 44 -13.00 11.41 12.85
CA GLN A 44 -14.31 10.77 13.06
C GLN A 44 -15.47 11.47 12.36
N VAL A 45 -15.28 12.71 11.89
CA VAL A 45 -16.34 13.52 11.25
C VAL A 45 -16.70 12.95 9.88
N ASP A 46 -15.70 12.59 9.08
CA ASP A 46 -15.88 12.22 7.67
C ASP A 46 -15.40 10.80 7.34
N SER A 47 -15.00 10.01 8.35
CA SER A 47 -14.44 8.68 8.15
C SER A 47 -15.07 7.62 9.03
N THR A 48 -15.14 6.39 8.49
CA THR A 48 -15.30 5.19 9.31
C THR A 48 -13.94 4.76 9.84
N ILE A 49 -13.80 4.69 11.16
CA ILE A 49 -12.53 4.36 11.81
C ILE A 49 -12.65 2.95 12.39
N ILE A 50 -11.78 2.06 11.94
CA ILE A 50 -11.64 0.70 12.44
C ILE A 50 -10.29 0.56 13.11
N ILE A 51 -10.27 -0.02 14.31
CA ILE A 51 -9.06 -0.38 15.03
C ILE A 51 -8.94 -1.90 15.01
N ALA A 52 -7.80 -2.38 14.53
CA ALA A 52 -7.36 -3.77 14.65
C ALA A 52 -6.20 -3.87 15.65
N ARG A 53 -6.06 -5.03 16.29
CA ARG A 53 -4.93 -5.34 17.17
C ARG A 53 -4.24 -6.58 16.64
N LEU A 54 -2.91 -6.60 16.67
CA LEU A 54 -2.14 -7.81 16.35
C LEU A 54 -2.54 -8.97 17.28
N ALA A 55 -2.60 -10.19 16.72
CA ALA A 55 -2.83 -11.41 17.48
C ALA A 55 -1.72 -11.63 18.52
N PRO A 56 -2.00 -12.32 19.64
CA PRO A 56 -1.04 -12.49 20.73
C PRO A 56 0.34 -13.01 20.29
N GLU A 57 0.41 -13.91 19.31
CA GLU A 57 1.63 -14.47 18.74
C GLU A 57 2.49 -13.43 18.02
N TYR A 58 1.89 -12.50 17.27
CA TYR A 58 2.63 -11.42 16.61
C TYR A 58 2.98 -10.28 17.57
N ARG A 59 2.12 -9.98 18.56
CA ARG A 59 2.41 -8.97 19.58
C ARG A 59 3.63 -9.30 20.43
N LYS A 60 3.90 -10.58 20.68
CA LYS A 60 5.11 -11.02 21.41
C LYS A 60 6.39 -10.73 20.63
N LEU A 61 6.32 -10.66 19.31
CA LEU A 61 7.45 -10.38 18.43
C LEU A 61 7.61 -8.88 18.16
N TYR A 62 6.55 -8.09 18.35
CA TYR A 62 6.50 -6.68 17.97
C TYR A 62 7.46 -5.81 18.80
N ASN A 63 8.51 -5.33 18.14
CA ASN A 63 9.44 -4.34 18.68
C ASN A 63 8.97 -2.92 18.36
N GLU A 64 8.28 -2.28 19.32
CA GLU A 64 7.78 -0.90 19.15
C GLU A 64 8.92 0.11 18.94
N SER A 65 10.05 -0.04 19.63
CA SER A 65 11.19 0.88 19.51
C SER A 65 11.75 0.89 18.08
N ALA A 66 11.92 -0.28 17.46
CA ALA A 66 12.40 -0.39 16.08
C ALA A 66 11.43 0.25 15.07
N ALA A 67 10.12 0.07 15.26
CA ALA A 67 9.11 0.74 14.44
C ALA A 67 9.15 2.27 14.62
N VAL A 68 9.35 2.76 15.84
CA VAL A 68 9.50 4.19 16.13
C VAL A 68 10.78 4.76 15.52
N GLU A 69 11.90 4.05 15.60
CA GLU A 69 13.17 4.45 14.98
C GLU A 69 13.04 4.56 13.47
N LEU A 70 12.41 3.58 12.81
CA LEU A 70 12.10 3.67 11.39
C LEU A 70 11.21 4.88 11.09
N PHE A 71 10.10 5.05 11.83
CA PHE A 71 9.18 6.18 11.61
C PHE A 71 9.91 7.53 11.69
N LYS A 72 10.81 7.72 12.64
CA LYS A 72 11.61 8.95 12.78
C LYS A 72 12.47 9.27 11.55
N THR A 73 12.86 8.26 10.76
CA THR A 73 13.57 8.48 9.48
C THR A 73 12.64 8.87 8.33
N LEU A 74 11.34 8.59 8.46
CA LEU A 74 10.33 8.83 7.44
C LEU A 74 9.54 10.13 7.70
N GLU A 75 9.44 10.57 8.95
CA GLU A 75 8.71 11.78 9.34
C GLU A 75 9.16 13.00 8.52
N GLY A 76 8.20 13.65 7.86
CA GLY A 76 8.43 14.80 6.98
C GLY A 76 8.73 14.46 5.51
N ASN A 77 8.82 13.18 5.13
CA ASN A 77 8.91 12.79 3.72
C ASN A 77 7.58 13.00 2.99
N GLU A 78 7.66 13.16 1.67
CA GLU A 78 6.51 13.33 0.79
C GLU A 78 5.70 12.04 0.63
N TYR A 79 4.45 12.19 0.21
CA TYR A 79 3.56 11.04 -0.06
C TYR A 79 4.04 10.20 -1.25
N GLY A 80 3.87 8.88 -1.16
CA GLY A 80 4.28 7.92 -2.18
C GLY A 80 3.41 7.83 -3.43
N PHE A 81 3.00 8.94 -4.04
CA PHE A 81 2.25 8.88 -5.31
C PHE A 81 2.96 8.04 -6.37
N VAL A 82 4.30 7.98 -6.33
CA VAL A 82 5.16 7.18 -7.20
C VAL A 82 4.96 5.66 -7.09
N ASN A 83 4.52 5.14 -5.94
CA ASN A 83 4.26 3.70 -5.76
C ASN A 83 2.79 3.31 -5.86
N ILE A 84 1.85 4.25 -5.71
CA ILE A 84 0.41 3.93 -5.68
C ILE A 84 -0.08 3.29 -6.99
N ALA A 85 0.51 3.67 -8.12
CA ALA A 85 0.09 3.21 -9.44
C ALA A 85 0.44 1.74 -9.71
N TYR A 86 1.46 1.22 -9.01
CA TYR A 86 2.01 -0.11 -9.26
C TYR A 86 1.54 -1.15 -8.26
N ALA A 87 1.08 -0.73 -7.08
CA ALA A 87 0.68 -1.62 -5.98
C ALA A 87 -0.56 -2.50 -6.26
N TRP A 88 -1.12 -2.47 -7.47
CA TRP A 88 -2.32 -3.22 -7.86
C TRP A 88 -2.28 -3.77 -9.30
N ILE A 89 -1.13 -3.66 -9.98
CA ILE A 89 -0.94 -4.18 -11.34
C ILE A 89 0.12 -5.27 -11.25
N ASP A 90 -0.31 -6.47 -10.83
CA ASP A 90 0.61 -7.56 -10.49
C ASP A 90 0.72 -8.59 -11.63
N THR A 91 -0.12 -8.47 -12.67
CA THR A 91 -0.18 -9.36 -13.85
C THR A 91 -0.32 -8.58 -15.16
N GLU A 92 -0.12 -9.21 -16.32
CA GLU A 92 -0.20 -8.47 -17.60
C GLU A 92 -1.65 -8.20 -18.05
N GLU A 93 -2.59 -9.07 -17.70
CA GLU A 93 -3.95 -9.07 -18.25
C GLU A 93 -5.05 -8.96 -17.18
N ASP A 94 -4.85 -9.52 -15.98
CA ASP A 94 -5.92 -9.77 -15.00
C ASP A 94 -6.04 -8.67 -13.93
N ASN A 95 -5.97 -7.39 -14.32
CA ASN A 95 -6.08 -6.23 -13.39
C ASN A 95 -7.07 -5.15 -13.86
N TYR A 96 -7.67 -5.30 -15.04
CA TYR A 96 -8.50 -4.27 -15.67
C TYR A 96 -9.93 -4.77 -15.89
N PRO A 97 -10.95 -3.90 -15.80
CA PRO A 97 -12.30 -4.32 -16.12
C PRO A 97 -12.41 -4.63 -17.61
N HIS A 98 -13.02 -5.74 -17.98
CA HIS A 98 -13.37 -5.94 -19.39
C HIS A 98 -14.27 -4.80 -19.92
N PRO A 99 -14.04 -4.28 -21.14
CA PRO A 99 -13.09 -4.76 -22.15
C PRO A 99 -11.73 -4.03 -22.15
N LEU A 100 -11.38 -3.29 -21.10
CA LEU A 100 -10.10 -2.59 -21.00
C LEU A 100 -8.95 -3.58 -20.83
N SER A 101 -7.82 -3.30 -21.49
CA SER A 101 -6.57 -4.04 -21.34
C SER A 101 -5.44 -3.11 -20.88
N GLY A 102 -4.31 -3.67 -20.46
CA GLY A 102 -3.11 -2.89 -20.10
C GLY A 102 -2.61 -1.99 -21.24
N ASP A 103 -2.86 -2.38 -22.50
CA ASP A 103 -2.51 -1.57 -23.67
C ASP A 103 -3.21 -0.21 -23.67
N MET A 104 -4.41 -0.12 -23.07
CA MET A 104 -5.12 1.14 -22.89
C MET A 104 -4.31 2.10 -22.02
N ILE A 105 -3.61 1.62 -20.99
CA ILE A 105 -2.81 2.49 -20.10
C ILE A 105 -1.67 3.13 -20.89
N GLY A 106 -0.98 2.34 -21.71
CA GLY A 106 0.08 2.86 -22.58
C GLY A 106 -0.43 3.96 -23.52
N ALA A 107 -1.53 3.70 -24.22
CA ALA A 107 -2.14 4.67 -25.13
C ALA A 107 -2.68 5.91 -24.41
N THR A 108 -3.32 5.73 -23.23
CA THR A 108 -3.83 6.81 -22.39
C THR A 108 -2.68 7.71 -21.94
N PHE A 109 -1.62 7.14 -21.40
CA PHE A 109 -0.48 7.93 -20.92
C PHE A 109 0.18 8.71 -22.05
N VAL A 110 0.31 8.14 -23.26
CA VAL A 110 0.84 8.88 -24.41
C VAL A 110 -0.08 10.05 -24.82
N LEU A 111 -1.39 9.82 -24.91
CA LEU A 111 -2.36 10.85 -25.32
C LEU A 111 -2.48 11.99 -24.31
N PHE A 112 -2.41 11.68 -23.01
CA PHE A 112 -2.59 12.65 -21.94
C PHE A 112 -1.28 13.27 -21.43
N ASN A 113 -0.10 12.77 -21.83
CA ASN A 113 1.21 13.34 -21.47
C ASN A 113 1.35 14.81 -21.90
N ASN A 114 0.73 15.18 -23.02
CA ASN A 114 0.81 16.53 -23.60
C ASN A 114 -0.33 17.48 -23.15
N TRP A 115 -1.26 17.00 -22.31
CA TRP A 115 -2.35 17.81 -21.75
C TRP A 115 -2.07 18.12 -20.26
N TYR A 116 -2.98 18.81 -19.56
CA TYR A 116 -2.85 19.32 -18.18
C TYR A 116 -2.45 18.27 -17.11
N ALA A 117 -2.33 16.98 -17.48
CA ALA A 117 -1.97 15.85 -16.65
C ALA A 117 -0.47 15.48 -16.67
N GLY A 118 0.41 16.22 -17.35
CA GLY A 118 1.84 15.89 -17.43
C GLY A 118 2.55 15.76 -16.07
N SER A 119 2.18 16.56 -15.07
CA SER A 119 2.69 16.43 -13.70
C SER A 119 2.21 15.15 -13.00
N ALA A 120 0.96 14.76 -13.21
CA ALA A 120 0.37 13.55 -12.65
C ALA A 120 0.98 12.29 -13.30
N ILE A 121 1.21 12.30 -14.62
CA ILE A 121 1.86 11.18 -15.32
C ILE A 121 3.31 11.04 -14.89
N ASN A 122 4.04 12.15 -14.74
CA ASN A 122 5.41 12.08 -14.23
C ASN A 122 5.47 11.50 -12.82
N LEU A 123 4.58 11.97 -11.94
CA LEU A 123 4.52 11.56 -10.54
C LEU A 123 4.03 10.11 -10.36
N LEU A 124 2.98 9.69 -11.07
CA LEU A 124 2.35 8.39 -10.89
C LEU A 124 3.04 7.28 -11.71
N PHE A 125 3.67 7.62 -12.83
CA PHE A 125 4.17 6.63 -13.78
C PHE A 125 5.68 6.74 -14.04
N LEU A 126 6.17 7.88 -14.54
CA LEU A 126 7.55 7.96 -15.06
C LEU A 126 8.63 7.70 -14.00
N LYS A 127 8.47 8.25 -12.79
CA LYS A 127 9.42 8.00 -11.70
C LYS A 127 9.52 6.51 -11.36
N GLY A 128 8.38 5.82 -11.24
CA GLY A 128 8.34 4.38 -10.99
C GLY A 128 8.95 3.54 -12.13
N MET A 129 8.70 3.91 -13.39
CA MET A 129 9.31 3.24 -14.55
C MET A 129 10.82 3.45 -14.61
N ASN A 130 11.30 4.65 -14.30
CA ASN A 130 12.74 4.93 -14.24
C ASN A 130 13.44 4.06 -13.18
N GLN A 131 12.81 3.83 -12.02
CA GLN A 131 13.36 2.90 -11.03
C GLN A 131 13.37 1.46 -11.54
N ARG A 132 12.30 1.01 -12.20
CA ARG A 132 12.24 -0.34 -12.79
C ARG A 132 13.33 -0.54 -13.84
N LEU A 133 13.50 0.39 -14.77
CA LEU A 133 14.58 0.38 -15.76
C LEU A 133 15.97 0.33 -15.11
N LYS A 134 16.16 1.11 -14.04
CA LYS A 134 17.42 1.16 -13.29
C LYS A 134 17.71 -0.14 -12.55
N HIS A 135 16.77 -0.64 -11.77
CA HIS A 135 16.99 -1.75 -10.83
C HIS A 135 16.90 -3.12 -11.49
N TYR A 136 16.03 -3.32 -12.48
CA TYR A 136 15.91 -4.60 -13.17
C TYR A 136 16.84 -4.73 -14.38
N TYR A 137 17.18 -3.62 -15.05
CA TYR A 137 17.94 -3.65 -16.30
C TYR A 137 19.25 -2.85 -16.25
N GLY A 138 19.57 -2.17 -15.15
CA GLY A 138 20.79 -1.35 -15.04
C GLY A 138 20.77 -0.06 -15.87
N ILE A 139 19.59 0.40 -16.31
CA ILE A 139 19.43 1.53 -17.22
C ILE A 139 19.04 2.79 -16.44
N ASN A 140 19.94 3.77 -16.40
CA ASN A 140 19.66 5.10 -15.85
C ASN A 140 19.02 6.01 -16.92
N ALA A 141 17.77 5.71 -17.30
CA ALA A 141 17.07 6.37 -18.40
C ALA A 141 16.71 7.84 -18.11
N ASN A 142 16.38 8.18 -16.86
CA ASN A 142 15.87 9.49 -16.43
C ASN A 142 14.81 10.07 -17.38
N CYS A 143 13.86 9.23 -17.80
CA CYS A 143 12.80 9.63 -18.72
C CYS A 143 11.88 10.67 -18.07
N THR A 144 11.64 11.75 -18.79
CA THR A 144 10.69 12.82 -18.44
C THR A 144 9.41 12.79 -19.30
N GLU A 145 9.35 11.86 -20.26
CA GLU A 145 8.21 11.66 -21.16
C GLU A 145 7.93 10.17 -21.33
N VAL A 146 6.67 9.84 -21.59
CA VAL A 146 6.21 8.45 -21.76
C VAL A 146 6.88 7.75 -22.95
N MET A 147 7.10 8.47 -24.06
CA MET A 147 7.74 7.89 -25.25
C MET A 147 9.18 7.43 -24.99
N CYS A 148 9.92 8.15 -24.13
CA CYS A 148 11.25 7.72 -23.70
C CYS A 148 11.21 6.34 -23.03
N VAL A 149 10.19 6.08 -22.19
CA VAL A 149 10.00 4.77 -21.56
C VAL A 149 9.78 3.70 -22.64
N PHE A 150 8.87 3.94 -23.58
CA PHE A 150 8.60 3.00 -24.68
C PHE A 150 9.84 2.71 -25.52
N ASP A 151 10.70 3.69 -25.79
CA ASP A 151 11.94 3.47 -26.53
C ASP A 151 12.88 2.49 -25.79
N TYR A 152 12.96 2.57 -24.47
CA TYR A 152 13.73 1.61 -23.67
C TYR A 152 13.08 0.23 -23.62
N LEU A 153 11.75 0.16 -23.45
CA LEU A 153 11.02 -1.11 -23.46
C LEU A 153 11.18 -1.84 -24.80
N ASN A 154 11.09 -1.11 -25.92
CA ASN A 154 11.33 -1.64 -27.27
C ASN A 154 12.75 -2.18 -27.44
N LYS A 155 13.78 -1.47 -26.94
CA LYS A 155 15.18 -1.94 -26.96
C LYS A 155 15.39 -3.20 -26.12
N LEU A 156 14.65 -3.34 -25.04
CA LEU A 156 14.65 -4.51 -24.16
C LEU A 156 13.77 -5.66 -24.67
N ASN A 157 12.98 -5.42 -25.73
CA ASN A 157 12.00 -6.37 -26.27
C ASN A 157 10.99 -6.86 -25.22
N ILE A 158 10.48 -5.93 -24.40
CA ILE A 158 9.43 -6.18 -23.39
C ILE A 158 8.23 -5.27 -23.59
N THR A 159 7.06 -5.71 -23.15
CA THR A 159 5.81 -4.93 -23.21
C THR A 159 5.73 -3.94 -22.05
N ILE A 160 4.88 -2.91 -22.19
CA ILE A 160 4.56 -2.03 -21.07
C ILE A 160 3.81 -2.78 -19.97
N ASN A 161 2.93 -3.72 -20.34
CA ASN A 161 2.16 -4.52 -19.39
C ASN A 161 3.12 -5.32 -18.50
N TYR A 162 4.09 -6.03 -19.09
CA TYR A 162 5.14 -6.74 -18.33
C TYR A 162 5.95 -5.81 -17.44
N ALA A 163 6.35 -4.64 -17.95
CA ALA A 163 7.15 -3.71 -17.18
C ALA A 163 6.39 -3.14 -15.96
N LEU A 164 5.07 -2.94 -16.08
CA LEU A 164 4.20 -2.54 -14.98
C LEU A 164 4.13 -3.61 -13.88
N THR A 165 4.19 -4.91 -14.23
CA THR A 165 4.15 -6.02 -13.25
C THR A 165 5.45 -6.23 -12.49
N LEU A 166 6.52 -5.46 -12.78
CA LEU A 166 7.79 -5.62 -12.07
C LEU A 166 7.63 -5.09 -10.64
N PRO A 167 7.82 -5.93 -9.60
CA PRO A 167 7.61 -5.49 -8.23
C PRO A 167 8.53 -4.35 -7.82
N GLU A 168 8.01 -3.39 -7.10
CA GLU A 168 8.82 -2.36 -6.44
C GLU A 168 9.52 -2.98 -5.23
N LYS A 169 10.84 -2.80 -5.15
CA LYS A 169 11.64 -3.38 -4.05
C LYS A 169 11.81 -2.37 -2.92
N ASP A 170 11.70 -2.86 -1.68
CA ASP A 170 11.89 -2.01 -0.51
C ASP A 170 13.30 -1.38 -0.52
N GLY A 171 13.37 -0.10 -0.14
CA GLY A 171 14.61 0.68 -0.15
C GLY A 171 14.87 1.47 -1.44
N TRP A 172 13.99 1.38 -2.46
CA TRP A 172 14.02 2.32 -3.58
C TRP A 172 13.83 3.76 -3.08
N LEU A 173 14.65 4.66 -3.62
CA LEU A 173 14.66 6.08 -3.25
C LEU A 173 14.26 6.92 -4.45
N TYR A 174 13.24 7.75 -4.27
CA TYR A 174 12.79 8.73 -5.23
C TYR A 174 13.34 10.10 -4.82
N ASP A 175 14.07 10.75 -5.71
CA ASP A 175 14.75 12.02 -5.43
C ASP A 175 15.62 11.98 -4.15
N GLY A 176 16.25 10.82 -3.92
CA GLY A 176 17.13 10.59 -2.77
C GLY A 176 16.42 10.30 -1.45
N LYS A 177 15.08 10.20 -1.44
CA LYS A 177 14.28 9.93 -0.24
C LYS A 177 13.33 8.75 -0.42
N PRO A 178 12.96 8.05 0.66
CA PRO A 178 11.83 7.15 0.63
C PRO A 178 10.54 7.95 0.44
N MET A 179 9.73 7.56 -0.54
CA MET A 179 8.36 8.05 -0.73
C MET A 179 7.45 6.83 -0.57
N MET A 180 6.46 6.87 0.31
CA MET A 180 5.65 5.69 0.64
C MET A 180 4.18 6.08 0.75
N VAL A 181 3.29 5.35 0.08
CA VAL A 181 1.85 5.44 0.42
C VAL A 181 1.58 4.83 1.79
N CYS A 182 0.36 5.05 2.29
CA CYS A 182 -0.06 4.63 3.61
C CYS A 182 0.19 3.14 3.90
N SER A 183 -0.12 2.24 2.96
CA SER A 183 0.09 0.79 3.10
C SER A 183 1.57 0.40 3.07
N VAL A 184 2.36 1.00 2.18
CA VAL A 184 3.81 0.75 2.07
C VAL A 184 4.51 1.16 3.36
N MET A 185 4.18 2.34 3.91
CA MET A 185 4.73 2.81 5.18
C MET A 185 4.31 1.86 6.31
N TYR A 186 3.03 1.48 6.37
CA TYR A 186 2.51 0.60 7.41
C TYR A 186 3.19 -0.78 7.39
N MET A 187 3.36 -1.38 6.22
CA MET A 187 4.09 -2.65 6.06
C MET A 187 5.55 -2.52 6.47
N ASN A 188 6.23 -1.43 6.09
CA ASN A 188 7.60 -1.18 6.55
C ASN A 188 7.70 -1.06 8.08
N LEU A 189 6.71 -0.45 8.75
CA LEU A 189 6.65 -0.42 10.22
C LEU A 189 6.48 -1.81 10.82
N LEU A 190 5.62 -2.65 10.26
CA LEU A 190 5.46 -4.05 10.71
C LEU A 190 6.74 -4.87 10.49
N LYS A 191 7.41 -4.68 9.35
CA LYS A 191 8.70 -5.31 9.03
C LYS A 191 9.78 -4.88 10.03
N ALA A 192 9.90 -3.58 10.30
CA ALA A 192 10.84 -3.05 11.29
C ALA A 192 10.55 -3.55 12.71
N ALA A 193 9.27 -3.72 13.05
CA ALA A 193 8.86 -4.32 14.32
C ALA A 193 9.19 -5.82 14.42
N GLY A 194 9.59 -6.48 13.33
CA GLY A 194 10.09 -7.85 13.33
C GLY A 194 9.01 -8.94 13.32
N ILE A 195 7.73 -8.60 13.11
CA ILE A 195 6.63 -9.57 13.25
C ILE A 195 6.63 -10.68 12.20
N PHE A 196 7.31 -10.46 11.07
CA PHE A 196 7.38 -11.42 9.96
C PHE A 196 8.59 -12.36 10.04
N GLY A 197 9.53 -12.15 10.97
CA GLY A 197 10.72 -13.00 11.12
C GLY A 197 11.46 -13.23 9.79
N ASN A 198 11.64 -14.49 9.41
CA ASN A 198 12.34 -14.89 8.17
C ASN A 198 11.61 -14.47 6.87
N LEU A 199 10.32 -14.13 6.94
CA LEU A 199 9.57 -13.64 5.79
C LEU A 199 9.84 -12.16 5.50
N THR A 200 10.45 -11.41 6.43
CA THR A 200 10.64 -9.95 6.31
C THR A 200 11.31 -9.56 5.00
N ASN A 201 12.35 -10.29 4.56
CA ASN A 201 13.08 -9.99 3.31
C ASN A 201 12.46 -10.62 2.06
N GLN A 202 11.28 -11.23 2.19
CA GLN A 202 10.53 -11.87 1.09
C GLN A 202 9.19 -11.17 0.85
N LEU A 203 8.91 -10.09 1.57
CA LEU A 203 7.73 -9.25 1.42
C LEU A 203 8.20 -7.89 0.94
N GLU A 204 7.72 -7.46 -0.21
CA GLU A 204 7.98 -6.12 -0.72
C GLU A 204 6.81 -5.21 -0.35
N SER A 205 7.06 -4.18 0.45
CA SER A 205 5.97 -3.35 0.99
C SER A 205 5.24 -2.59 -0.11
N GLY A 206 5.91 -2.33 -1.24
CA GLY A 206 5.36 -1.74 -2.48
C GLY A 206 4.15 -2.48 -3.05
N GLU A 207 4.03 -3.78 -2.77
CA GLU A 207 3.01 -4.67 -3.33
C GLU A 207 1.79 -4.85 -2.39
N PHE A 208 1.70 -4.05 -1.33
CA PHE A 208 0.60 -4.11 -0.38
C PHE A 208 -0.31 -2.90 -0.50
N THR A 209 -1.61 -3.17 -0.61
CA THR A 209 -2.68 -2.18 -0.50
C THR A 209 -3.29 -2.23 0.90
N PRO A 210 -4.13 -1.25 1.29
CA PRO A 210 -4.89 -1.32 2.54
C PRO A 210 -5.75 -2.58 2.66
N LYS A 211 -6.20 -3.16 1.53
CA LYS A 211 -6.95 -4.43 1.52
C LYS A 211 -6.09 -5.59 1.96
N ASP A 212 -4.93 -5.74 1.34
CA ASP A 212 -4.03 -6.85 1.63
C ASP A 212 -3.63 -6.84 3.11
N ILE A 213 -3.36 -5.65 3.66
CA ILE A 213 -2.94 -5.52 5.06
C ILE A 213 -4.03 -5.98 6.04
N TYR A 214 -5.29 -5.59 5.86
CA TYR A 214 -6.33 -6.06 6.78
C TYR A 214 -6.65 -7.56 6.58
N GLN A 215 -6.35 -8.11 5.40
CA GLN A 215 -6.52 -9.54 5.10
C GLN A 215 -5.39 -10.41 5.66
N LEU A 216 -4.21 -9.82 5.94
CA LEU A 216 -3.13 -10.53 6.63
C LEU A 216 -3.64 -11.18 7.91
N GLY A 217 -3.41 -12.47 8.07
CA GLY A 217 -3.76 -13.31 9.21
C GLY A 217 -2.92 -13.01 10.46
N ILE A 218 -2.65 -11.73 10.71
CA ILE A 218 -1.86 -11.21 11.83
C ILE A 218 -2.72 -10.53 12.89
N TRP A 219 -4.02 -10.37 12.65
CA TRP A 219 -4.93 -9.65 13.54
C TRP A 219 -5.67 -10.57 14.51
N ASP A 220 -5.89 -10.07 15.72
CA ASP A 220 -6.56 -10.74 16.83
C ASP A 220 -8.08 -10.77 16.62
N LEU A 221 -8.59 -11.88 16.10
CA LEU A 221 -10.04 -12.08 15.90
C LEU A 221 -10.85 -12.10 17.20
N ASN A 222 -10.19 -12.27 18.36
CA ASN A 222 -10.83 -12.34 19.67
C ASN A 222 -10.69 -11.03 20.45
N TRP A 223 -10.04 -10.01 19.89
CA TRP A 223 -9.90 -8.73 20.58
C TRP A 223 -11.05 -7.79 20.26
N ARG A 224 -11.82 -7.44 21.30
CA ARG A 224 -12.81 -6.37 21.19
C ARG A 224 -13.02 -5.64 22.52
N PRO A 225 -12.71 -4.33 22.59
CA PRO A 225 -13.05 -3.50 23.74
C PRO A 225 -14.57 -3.44 23.95
N GLU A 226 -15.01 -3.28 25.20
CA GLU A 226 -16.44 -3.22 25.57
C GLU A 226 -17.23 -2.17 24.79
N LYS A 227 -16.65 -0.98 24.57
CA LYS A 227 -17.25 0.09 23.76
C LYS A 227 -17.59 -0.34 22.32
N CYS A 228 -16.92 -1.38 21.82
CA CYS A 228 -17.17 -1.94 20.50
C CYS A 228 -18.15 -3.10 20.54
N ASN A 229 -18.59 -3.60 21.70
CA ASN A 229 -19.55 -4.71 21.86
C ASN A 229 -21.03 -4.26 21.95
N VAL A 230 -21.31 -2.96 21.86
CA VAL A 230 -22.60 -2.37 22.25
C VAL A 230 -23.76 -2.76 21.31
N ASN A 231 -23.47 -3.12 20.05
CA ASN A 231 -24.50 -3.37 19.03
C ASN A 231 -24.62 -4.84 18.61
N ASN A 232 -23.98 -5.77 19.32
CA ASN A 232 -24.02 -7.22 19.04
C ASN A 232 -23.67 -7.60 17.57
N ASP A 233 -22.84 -6.77 16.92
CA ASP A 233 -22.53 -6.87 15.49
C ASP A 233 -21.61 -8.06 15.11
N ASN A 234 -21.08 -8.76 16.12
CA ASN A 234 -20.17 -9.90 16.00
C ASN A 234 -18.96 -9.69 15.06
N LEU A 235 -18.46 -8.45 14.93
CA LEU A 235 -17.25 -8.17 14.18
C LEU A 235 -15.99 -8.68 14.88
N PRO A 236 -14.98 -9.14 14.09
CA PRO A 236 -13.67 -9.50 14.61
C PRO A 236 -12.73 -8.29 14.85
N TYR A 237 -13.26 -7.06 14.76
CA TYR A 237 -12.51 -5.81 14.95
C TYR A 237 -13.38 -4.73 15.59
N CYS A 238 -12.77 -3.62 15.98
CA CYS A 238 -13.43 -2.54 16.72
C CYS A 238 -13.63 -1.31 15.83
N GLN A 239 -14.85 -1.13 15.32
CA GLN A 239 -15.23 0.12 14.66
C GLN A 239 -15.56 1.18 15.71
N VAL A 240 -14.84 2.30 15.70
CA VAL A 240 -14.95 3.36 16.72
C VAL A 240 -15.59 4.65 16.22
N ALA A 241 -15.72 4.82 14.91
CA ALA A 241 -16.41 5.95 14.29
C ALA A 241 -17.01 5.55 12.94
N GLY A 242 -17.87 6.40 12.39
CA GLY A 242 -18.53 6.21 11.10
C GLY A 242 -20.04 6.00 11.24
N PRO A 243 -20.85 6.51 10.28
CA PRO A 243 -22.30 6.44 10.36
C PRO A 243 -22.87 5.05 10.04
N TRP A 244 -22.09 4.17 9.43
CA TRP A 244 -22.53 2.86 8.95
C TRP A 244 -21.62 1.76 9.46
N TYR A 245 -22.20 0.58 9.67
CA TYR A 245 -21.43 -0.64 9.89
C TYR A 245 -20.56 -0.93 8.66
N TRP A 246 -19.25 -1.06 8.87
CA TRP A 246 -18.29 -1.25 7.80
C TRP A 246 -17.71 -2.66 7.83
N LYS A 247 -18.18 -3.51 6.92
CA LYS A 247 -17.71 -4.89 6.78
C LYS A 247 -16.40 -4.95 5.96
N LEU A 248 -15.35 -5.46 6.58
CA LEU A 248 -14.09 -5.84 5.96
C LEU A 248 -14.15 -7.32 5.60
N ASP A 249 -14.30 -7.60 4.31
CA ASP A 249 -14.38 -8.98 3.82
C ASP A 249 -13.01 -9.67 3.91
N ASN A 250 -12.97 -10.89 4.45
CA ASN A 250 -11.74 -11.67 4.65
C ASN A 250 -10.74 -11.03 5.64
N PHE A 251 -11.23 -10.33 6.66
CA PHE A 251 -10.37 -9.79 7.71
C PHE A 251 -9.58 -10.90 8.42
N SER A 252 -8.25 -10.76 8.46
CA SER A 252 -7.32 -11.69 9.12
C SER A 252 -7.40 -13.16 8.65
N THR A 253 -7.50 -13.40 7.34
CA THR A 253 -7.64 -14.76 6.80
C THR A 253 -6.40 -15.29 6.09
N ILE A 254 -5.52 -14.43 5.56
CA ILE A 254 -4.41 -14.83 4.67
C ILE A 254 -3.10 -14.86 5.45
N LYS A 255 -2.54 -16.05 5.68
CA LYS A 255 -1.24 -16.16 6.35
C LYS A 255 -0.13 -15.56 5.47
N PRO A 256 0.77 -14.70 6.00
CA PRO A 256 1.88 -14.18 5.22
C PRO A 256 2.72 -15.30 4.59
N TYR A 257 3.11 -15.13 3.33
CA TYR A 257 3.95 -16.07 2.58
C TYR A 257 4.99 -15.33 1.73
N ALA A 258 5.98 -16.06 1.21
CA ALA A 258 7.08 -15.47 0.44
C ALA A 258 6.57 -14.92 -0.90
N LYS A 259 7.03 -13.71 -1.28
CA LYS A 259 6.65 -13.01 -2.52
C LYS A 259 5.15 -12.75 -2.64
N MET A 260 4.49 -12.56 -1.49
CA MET A 260 3.07 -12.23 -1.43
C MET A 260 2.79 -10.96 -2.23
N ASN A 261 1.70 -11.00 -3.01
CA ASN A 261 1.23 -9.93 -3.88
C ASN A 261 2.11 -9.55 -5.08
N GLU A 262 3.27 -10.18 -5.31
CA GLU A 262 4.11 -9.84 -6.47
C GLU A 262 3.53 -10.31 -7.83
N ARG A 263 2.50 -11.18 -7.83
CA ARG A 263 1.95 -11.84 -9.03
C ARG A 263 0.45 -12.13 -8.92
N CYS A 264 -0.28 -11.25 -8.24
CA CYS A 264 -1.65 -11.47 -7.82
C CYS A 264 -2.64 -10.63 -8.64
N GLY A 265 -3.26 -11.23 -9.66
CA GLY A 265 -4.30 -10.57 -10.43
C GLY A 265 -5.45 -10.08 -9.54
N ALA A 266 -6.05 -8.95 -9.88
CA ALA A 266 -7.13 -8.34 -9.13
C ALA A 266 -8.21 -7.82 -10.08
N GLU A 267 -9.06 -8.71 -10.59
CA GLU A 267 -10.07 -8.37 -11.58
C GLU A 267 -11.28 -7.63 -10.97
N PRO A 268 -11.62 -6.43 -11.45
CA PRO A 268 -12.88 -5.78 -11.11
C PRO A 268 -14.09 -6.59 -11.63
N MET A 269 -15.26 -6.56 -11.01
CA MET A 269 -15.70 -5.66 -9.92
C MET A 269 -15.56 -6.25 -8.51
N ASP A 270 -15.37 -7.56 -8.41
CA ASP A 270 -15.30 -8.26 -7.13
C ASP A 270 -13.88 -8.22 -6.53
N TYR A 271 -12.88 -7.89 -7.34
CA TYR A 271 -11.46 -7.83 -6.96
C TYR A 271 -11.02 -9.11 -6.26
N VAL A 272 -11.48 -10.24 -6.79
CA VAL A 272 -11.01 -11.55 -6.37
C VAL A 272 -9.56 -11.63 -6.79
N ARG A 273 -8.72 -12.00 -5.82
CA ARG A 273 -7.29 -12.15 -6.05
C ARG A 273 -7.05 -13.51 -6.70
N HIS A 274 -6.24 -13.54 -7.74
CA HIS A 274 -5.90 -14.75 -8.49
C HIS A 274 -4.38 -14.93 -8.59
N PRO A 275 -3.84 -16.15 -8.35
CA PRO A 275 -4.54 -17.38 -7.90
C PRO A 275 -5.08 -17.28 -6.46
N GLU A 276 -5.95 -18.21 -6.05
CA GLU A 276 -6.54 -18.23 -4.70
C GLU A 276 -5.44 -18.14 -3.61
N PHE A 277 -5.66 -17.30 -2.60
CA PHE A 277 -4.71 -16.97 -1.52
C PHE A 277 -3.52 -16.09 -1.92
N CYS A 278 -3.51 -15.56 -3.15
CA CYS A 278 -3.49 -14.10 -3.23
C CYS A 278 -4.77 -13.55 -2.53
#